data_AF-A0A9N7NLE2-F1
#
_entry.id   AF-A0A9N7NLE2-F1
#
_cell.length_a   1.000
_cell.length_b   1.000
_cell.length_c   1.000
_cell.angle_alpha   90.00
_cell.angle_beta   90.00
_cell.angle_gamma   90.00
#
_symmetry.space_group_name_H-M   'P 1'
#
loop_
_entity.id
_entity.type
_entity.pdbx_description
1 polymer ?
#
loop_
_entity_poly.entity_id
_entity_poly.type
_entity_poly.pdbx_seq_one_letter_code
_entity_poly.pdbx_strand_id
1 'polypeptide(L)'
;MDSEGQRVSSNPSAMLATLLCKRAKLHEDLRIIEKQVYDMETSYLQDPSQCGNVLKGFEGFLSSSKNTTLLKRSRKFQPEDRLFSLSSVTSPAAEEVARDGGVSANGPGKPRKGRVPKDAKRRQSSEADFDYEEDPDLM
;
A
#
# COMPACT_ATOMS: atom_id res chain seq x y z
N MET A 1 -20.46 56.41 38.48
CA MET A 1 -20.95 55.03 38.68
C MET A 1 -20.21 54.17 37.69
N ASP A 2 -19.16 53.54 38.19
CA ASP A 2 -18.26 52.69 37.44
C ASP A 2 -18.97 51.39 37.03
N SER A 3 -18.74 50.96 35.81
CA SER A 3 -19.07 49.61 35.37
C SER A 3 -17.89 49.14 34.53
N GLU A 4 -16.86 48.68 35.24
CA GLU A 4 -15.67 48.09 34.67
C GLU A 4 -16.07 46.88 33.83
N GLY A 5 -16.03 47.05 32.51
CA GLY A 5 -15.94 45.93 31.60
C GLY A 5 -14.60 45.26 31.85
N GLN A 6 -14.62 44.17 32.63
CA GLN A 6 -13.51 43.26 32.87
C GLN A 6 -13.04 42.69 31.52
N ARG A 7 -12.26 43.48 30.77
CA ARG A 7 -11.32 42.97 29.78
C ARG A 7 -10.35 42.15 30.61
N VAL A 8 -10.61 40.85 30.77
CA VAL A 8 -9.62 39.90 31.23
C VAL A 8 -8.45 40.09 30.27
N SER A 9 -7.46 40.87 30.67
CA SER A 9 -6.24 41.09 29.91
C SER A 9 -5.52 39.75 29.95
N SER A 10 -5.89 38.86 29.03
CA SER A 10 -5.22 37.59 28.88
C SER A 10 -3.77 37.93 28.53
N ASN A 11 -2.88 37.72 29.51
CA ASN A 11 -1.48 37.99 29.32
C ASN A 11 -1.03 37.15 28.11
N PRO A 12 -0.59 37.78 27.00
CA PRO A 12 -0.30 37.06 25.76
C PRO A 12 0.81 36.03 25.98
N SER A 13 1.72 36.30 26.93
CA SER A 13 2.76 35.35 27.35
C SER A 13 2.16 34.11 28.03
N ALA A 14 1.15 34.28 28.89
CA ALA A 14 0.49 33.17 29.56
C ALA A 14 -0.32 32.32 28.56
N MET A 15 -1.03 32.96 27.64
CA MET A 15 -1.73 32.26 26.55
C MET A 15 -0.76 31.46 25.67
N LEU A 16 0.37 32.06 25.29
CA LEU A 16 1.39 31.38 24.50
C LEU A 16 1.95 30.15 25.24
N ALA A 17 2.26 30.28 26.54
CA ALA A 17 2.72 29.16 27.35
C ALA A 17 1.69 28.02 27.40
N THR A 18 0.39 28.34 27.57
CA THR A 18 -0.69 27.35 27.52
C THR A 18 -0.77 26.66 26.16
N LEU A 19 -0.64 27.40 25.05
CA LEU A 19 -0.66 26.84 23.71
C LEU A 19 0.54 25.93 23.44
N LEU A 20 1.73 26.30 23.89
CA LEU A 20 2.93 25.47 23.77
C LEU A 20 2.82 24.18 24.59
N CYS A 21 2.30 24.28 25.82
CA CYS A 21 2.03 23.10 26.66
C CYS A 21 0.99 22.18 26.00
N LYS A 22 -0.10 22.74 25.47
CA LYS A 22 -1.12 21.98 24.73
C LYS A 22 -0.53 21.30 23.50
N ARG A 23 0.30 22.00 22.73
CA ARG A 23 1.00 21.43 21.56
C ARG A 23 1.89 20.27 21.97
N ALA A 24 2.69 20.42 23.03
CA ALA A 24 3.55 19.35 23.54
C ALA A 24 2.74 18.11 23.95
N LYS A 25 1.64 18.32 24.67
CA LYS A 25 0.73 17.22 25.04
C LYS A 25 0.16 16.50 23.82
N LEU A 26 -0.34 17.24 22.84
CA LEU A 26 -0.89 16.65 21.61
C LEU A 26 0.15 15.85 20.83
N HIS A 27 1.41 16.29 20.80
CA HIS A 27 2.47 15.52 20.17
C HIS A 27 2.76 14.21 20.90
N GLU A 28 2.74 14.19 22.23
CA GLU A 28 2.91 12.94 22.98
C GLU A 28 1.70 12.01 22.80
N ASP A 29 0.48 12.55 22.89
CA ASP A 29 -0.75 11.77 22.66
C ASP A 29 -0.75 11.14 21.26
N LEU A 30 -0.32 11.89 20.23
CA LEU A 30 -0.17 11.38 18.86
C LEU A 30 0.84 10.21 18.81
N ARG A 31 2.02 10.38 19.43
CA ARG A 31 3.07 9.36 19.45
C ARG A 31 2.60 8.08 20.15
N ILE A 32 1.79 8.20 21.21
CA ILE A 32 1.19 7.06 21.91
C ILE A 32 0.23 6.31 20.99
N ILE A 33 -0.65 7.03 20.30
CA ILE A 33 -1.64 6.42 19.37
C ILE A 33 -0.94 5.74 18.20
N GLU A 34 0.04 6.40 17.58
CA GLU A 34 0.79 5.83 16.45
C GLU A 34 1.51 4.54 16.84
N LYS A 35 2.12 4.52 18.02
CA LYS A 35 2.73 3.30 18.57
C LYS A 35 1.67 2.20 18.78
N GLN A 36 0.52 2.54 19.36
CA GLN A 36 -0.55 1.57 19.60
C GLN A 36 -1.06 0.96 18.29
N VAL A 37 -1.26 1.78 17.25
CA VAL A 37 -1.65 1.30 15.92
C VAL A 37 -0.61 0.34 15.36
N TYR A 38 0.68 0.70 15.42
CA TYR A 38 1.77 -0.15 14.95
C TYR A 38 1.82 -1.51 15.67
N ASP A 39 1.67 -1.51 17.00
CA ASP A 39 1.68 -2.72 17.82
C ASP A 39 0.48 -3.62 17.50
N MET A 40 -0.72 -3.03 17.37
CA MET A 40 -1.94 -3.74 17.00
C MET A 40 -1.87 -4.33 15.59
N GLU A 41 -1.36 -3.58 14.61
CA GLU A 41 -1.15 -4.08 13.25
C GLU A 41 -0.18 -5.25 13.23
N THR A 42 0.91 -5.18 14.00
CA THR A 42 1.88 -6.28 14.12
C THR A 42 1.18 -7.55 14.61
N SER A 43 0.40 -7.44 15.68
CA SER A 43 -0.36 -8.58 16.21
C SER A 43 -1.41 -9.10 15.23
N TYR A 44 -2.10 -8.23 14.51
CA TYR A 44 -3.18 -8.61 13.60
C TYR A 44 -2.67 -9.27 12.32
N LEU A 45 -1.58 -8.77 11.74
CA LEU A 45 -1.06 -9.23 10.45
C LEU A 45 -0.13 -10.43 10.55
N GLN A 46 0.48 -10.66 11.72
CA GLN A 46 1.35 -11.82 11.96
C GLN A 46 0.59 -13.05 12.45
N ASP A 47 -0.70 -12.96 12.73
CA ASP A 47 -1.51 -14.09 13.22
C ASP A 47 -1.54 -15.25 12.18
N PRO A 48 -0.91 -16.40 12.49
CA PRO A 48 -0.85 -17.54 11.56
C PRO A 48 -2.22 -18.22 11.36
N SER A 49 -3.17 -17.98 12.26
CA SER A 49 -4.49 -18.63 12.24
C SER A 49 -5.51 -17.92 11.34
N GLN A 50 -5.12 -16.81 10.72
CA GLN A 50 -6.02 -15.98 9.93
C GLN A 50 -6.31 -16.58 8.53
N CYS A 51 -7.53 -17.07 8.33
CA CYS A 51 -8.05 -17.44 7.01
C CYS A 51 -8.51 -16.21 6.19
N GLY A 52 -7.71 -15.14 6.17
CA GLY A 52 -8.03 -13.88 5.50
C GLY A 52 -7.85 -12.67 6.43
N ASN A 53 -7.68 -11.49 5.85
CA ASN A 53 -7.50 -10.24 6.60
C ASN A 53 -8.03 -9.05 5.82
N VAL A 54 -8.10 -7.87 6.45
CA VAL A 54 -8.67 -6.66 5.81
C VAL A 54 -7.94 -6.27 4.52
N LEU A 55 -6.67 -6.65 4.36
CA LEU A 55 -5.85 -6.33 3.18
C LEU A 55 -6.04 -7.32 2.03
N LYS A 56 -6.25 -8.61 2.34
CA LYS A 56 -6.32 -9.72 1.39
C LYS A 56 -7.75 -10.21 1.15
N GLY A 57 -8.70 -9.80 1.98
CA GLY A 57 -10.09 -10.27 1.99
C GLY A 57 -10.29 -11.55 2.80
N PHE A 58 -11.55 -11.92 2.96
CA PHE A 58 -12.02 -13.06 3.78
C PHE A 58 -12.61 -14.21 2.94
N GLU A 59 -12.32 -14.25 1.63
CA GLU A 59 -12.87 -15.25 0.69
C GLU A 59 -12.53 -16.70 1.10
N GLY A 60 -11.42 -16.90 1.82
CA GLY A 60 -11.01 -18.21 2.32
C GLY A 60 -11.97 -18.84 3.33
N PHE A 61 -12.83 -18.06 4.00
CA PHE A 61 -13.82 -18.58 4.95
C PHE A 61 -15.06 -19.16 4.26
N LEU A 62 -15.43 -18.64 3.09
CA LEU A 62 -16.63 -19.08 2.36
C LEU A 62 -16.34 -20.26 1.43
N SER A 63 -15.06 -20.49 1.11
CA SER A 63 -14.67 -21.57 0.22
C SER A 63 -14.55 -22.90 0.95
N SER A 64 -15.67 -23.63 1.05
CA SER A 64 -15.65 -25.08 1.28
C SER A 64 -15.00 -25.84 0.11
N SER A 65 -14.77 -25.17 -1.03
CA SER A 65 -14.31 -25.76 -2.27
C SER A 65 -12.80 -25.63 -2.47
N LYS A 66 -12.20 -26.72 -2.96
CA LYS A 66 -10.76 -27.04 -3.03
C LYS A 66 -9.90 -26.12 -3.92
N ASN A 67 -10.34 -24.92 -4.29
CA ASN A 67 -9.55 -24.00 -5.10
C ASN A 67 -8.67 -23.07 -4.24
N THR A 68 -7.64 -23.66 -3.62
CA THR A 68 -6.69 -23.02 -2.69
C THR A 68 -5.62 -22.14 -3.37
N THR A 69 -5.83 -21.75 -4.63
CA THR A 69 -4.82 -21.04 -5.42
C THR A 69 -4.52 -19.63 -4.91
N LEU A 70 -5.41 -19.02 -4.11
CA LEU A 70 -5.19 -17.73 -3.44
C LEU A 70 -4.34 -17.86 -2.17
N LEU A 71 -4.55 -18.91 -1.36
CA LEU A 71 -3.75 -19.18 -0.16
C LEU A 71 -2.28 -19.45 -0.50
N LYS A 72 -2.02 -20.16 -1.60
CA LYS A 72 -0.65 -20.46 -2.07
C LYS A 72 0.13 -19.23 -2.56
N ARG A 73 -0.53 -18.08 -2.74
CA ARG A 73 0.10 -16.81 -3.13
C ARG A 73 0.21 -15.81 -1.96
N SER A 74 -0.14 -16.23 -0.73
CA SER A 74 0.06 -15.39 0.46
C SER A 74 1.56 -15.19 0.68
N ARG A 75 2.09 -14.05 0.21
CA ARG A 75 3.45 -13.61 0.49
C ARG A 75 3.58 -13.25 1.98
N LYS A 76 4.80 -13.40 2.49
CA LYS A 76 5.16 -13.03 3.88
C LYS A 76 4.83 -11.55 4.10
N PHE A 77 4.35 -11.23 5.30
CA PHE A 77 4.14 -9.88 5.79
C PHE A 77 5.32 -8.97 5.41
N GLN A 78 5.01 -7.84 4.76
CA GLN A 78 5.99 -6.81 4.44
C GLN A 78 5.70 -5.54 5.24
N PRO A 79 6.71 -4.70 5.52
CA PRO A 79 6.50 -3.39 6.17
C PRO A 79 5.45 -2.52 5.44
N GLU A 80 5.36 -2.64 4.11
CA GLU A 80 4.39 -1.91 3.28
C GLU A 80 2.94 -2.35 3.50
N ASP A 81 2.71 -3.53 4.10
CA ASP A 81 1.36 -4.01 4.44
C ASP A 81 0.76 -3.23 5.64
N ARG A 82 1.55 -2.42 6.36
CA ARG A 82 1.11 -1.62 7.53
C ARG A 82 0.33 -0.37 7.13
N LEU A 83 -0.76 -0.52 6.38
CA LEU A 83 -1.52 0.60 5.80
C LEU A 83 -2.00 1.62 6.84
N PHE A 84 -2.33 1.19 8.07
CA PHE A 84 -2.81 2.12 9.09
C PHE A 84 -1.65 2.93 9.67
N SER A 85 -0.51 2.31 9.99
CA SER A 85 0.68 3.09 10.40
C SER A 85 1.16 4.01 9.28
N LEU A 86 1.19 3.53 8.04
CA LEU A 86 1.63 4.32 6.86
C LEU A 86 0.66 5.45 6.49
N SER A 87 -0.54 5.50 7.08
CA SER A 87 -1.44 6.64 6.93
C SER A 87 -0.97 7.88 7.69
N SER A 88 -0.02 7.73 8.63
CA SER A 88 0.66 8.85 9.29
C SER A 88 2.13 8.92 8.88
N VAL A 89 2.55 10.11 8.43
CA VAL A 89 3.95 10.39 8.05
C VAL A 89 4.89 10.49 9.25
N THR A 90 4.35 10.61 10.46
CA THR A 90 5.12 10.66 11.71
C THR A 90 5.16 9.31 12.44
N SER A 91 4.55 8.26 11.87
CA SER A 91 4.48 6.96 12.53
C SER A 91 5.84 6.23 12.53
N PRO A 92 6.04 5.28 13.47
CA PRO A 92 7.22 4.42 13.46
C PRO A 92 7.43 3.65 12.15
N ALA A 93 6.35 3.21 11.49
CA ALA A 93 6.45 2.50 10.21
C ALA A 93 6.95 3.42 9.08
N ALA A 94 6.55 4.69 9.09
CA ALA A 94 7.04 5.66 8.11
C ALA A 94 8.56 5.90 8.27
N GLU A 95 9.06 5.92 9.50
CA GLU A 95 10.50 5.99 9.76
C GLU A 95 11.25 4.74 9.26
N GLU A 96 10.70 3.55 9.48
CA GLU A 96 11.29 2.29 8.98
C GLU A 96 11.43 2.30 7.46
N VAL A 97 10.36 2.68 6.75
CA VAL A 97 10.36 2.79 5.28
C VAL A 97 11.31 3.88 4.78
N ALA A 98 11.42 5.00 5.50
CA ALA A 98 12.35 6.08 5.14
C ALA A 98 13.82 5.65 5.31
N ARG A 99 14.14 4.86 6.33
CA ARG A 99 15.50 4.35 6.60
C ARG A 99 15.94 3.28 5.62
N ASP A 100 15.00 2.46 5.13
CA ASP A 100 15.30 1.36 4.20
C ASP A 100 15.46 1.83 2.73
N GLY A 101 15.46 3.15 2.48
CA GLY A 101 15.76 3.72 1.18
C GLY A 101 14.60 3.57 0.20
N GLY A 102 13.59 4.42 0.35
CA GLY A 102 12.40 4.46 -0.50
C GLY A 102 12.69 4.48 -2.01
N VAL A 103 12.40 3.36 -2.67
CA VAL A 103 11.86 3.34 -4.04
C VAL A 103 10.53 2.59 -4.03
N SER A 104 9.50 3.24 -3.49
CA SER A 104 8.12 3.04 -3.95
C SER A 104 7.27 4.24 -3.54
N ALA A 105 7.61 5.41 -4.06
CA ALA A 105 6.70 6.54 -4.11
C ALA A 105 6.12 6.66 -5.54
N ASN A 106 4.82 6.38 -5.62
CA ASN A 106 3.85 6.93 -6.56
C ASN A 106 3.74 6.36 -7.99
N GLY A 107 2.65 5.62 -8.20
CA GLY A 107 1.94 5.59 -9.47
C GLY A 107 0.50 5.09 -9.28
N PRO A 108 -0.54 5.94 -9.40
CA PRO A 108 -1.89 5.46 -9.60
C PRO A 108 -1.98 4.87 -11.02
N GLY A 109 -2.56 3.69 -11.14
CA GLY A 109 -2.96 3.14 -12.44
C GLY A 109 -2.05 2.06 -13.00
N LYS A 110 -2.52 0.82 -12.89
CA LYS A 110 -2.22 -0.21 -13.90
C LYS A 110 -2.67 0.31 -15.27
N PRO A 111 -1.93 -0.02 -16.34
CA PRO A 111 -2.58 -0.76 -17.41
C PRO A 111 -1.99 -2.16 -17.44
N ARG A 112 -2.84 -3.17 -17.28
CA ARG A 112 -2.49 -4.56 -17.60
C ARG A 112 -2.18 -4.60 -19.11
N LYS A 113 -0.90 -4.57 -19.49
CA LYS A 113 -0.48 -4.93 -20.85
C LYS A 113 -0.66 -6.44 -21.03
N GLY A 114 -1.25 -6.78 -22.17
CA GLY A 114 -2.00 -8.00 -22.40
C GLY A 114 -1.26 -9.32 -22.16
N ARG A 115 -2.03 -10.31 -21.73
CA ARG A 115 -1.72 -11.71 -21.98
C ARG A 115 -1.73 -11.91 -23.50
N VAL A 116 -0.59 -12.26 -24.07
CA VAL A 116 -0.53 -12.95 -25.36
C VAL A 116 -0.36 -14.44 -25.03
N PRO A 117 -1.31 -15.32 -25.38
CA PRO A 117 -1.06 -16.75 -25.36
C PRO A 117 -0.06 -17.06 -26.48
N LYS A 118 1.13 -17.58 -26.14
CA LYS A 118 2.01 -18.21 -27.13
C LYS A 118 1.85 -19.72 -27.00
N ASP A 119 0.97 -20.24 -27.85
CA ASP A 119 0.78 -21.66 -28.09
C ASP A 119 2.03 -22.31 -28.70
N ALA A 120 2.25 -23.54 -28.23
CA ALA A 120 2.72 -24.71 -28.96
C ALA A 120 3.81 -24.54 -30.04
N LYS A 121 5.03 -24.87 -29.61
CA LYS A 121 5.99 -25.78 -30.26
C LYS A 121 5.51 -26.35 -31.62
N ARG A 122 5.99 -25.78 -32.73
CA ARG A 122 5.95 -26.47 -34.03
C ARG A 122 7.30 -26.30 -34.74
N ARG A 123 7.84 -27.46 -35.10
CA ARG A 123 9.19 -27.74 -35.57
C ARG A 123 9.44 -27.04 -36.91
N GLN A 124 10.60 -26.39 -37.05
CA GLN A 124 11.14 -25.98 -38.34
C GLN A 124 11.42 -27.23 -39.18
N SER A 125 10.84 -27.30 -40.37
CA SER A 125 11.26 -28.21 -41.43
C SER A 125 11.14 -27.52 -42.77
N SER A 126 12.30 -27.42 -43.44
CA SER A 126 12.56 -27.29 -44.87
C SER A 126 11.94 -26.12 -45.62
N GLU A 127 12.84 -25.22 -46.06
CA GLU A 127 12.70 -24.38 -47.25
C GLU A 127 12.15 -25.19 -48.42
N ALA A 128 11.16 -24.61 -49.10
CA ALA A 128 10.78 -25.00 -50.45
C ALA A 128 10.83 -23.72 -51.28
N ASP A 129 11.97 -23.55 -51.91
CA ASP A 129 12.29 -22.59 -52.96
C ASP A 129 11.37 -22.89 -54.16
N PHE A 130 10.55 -21.93 -54.56
CA PHE A 130 9.81 -21.99 -55.82
C PHE A 130 9.88 -20.62 -56.48
N ASP A 131 10.99 -20.44 -57.18
CA ASP A 131 11.19 -19.46 -58.23
C ASP A 131 10.38 -19.91 -59.45
N TYR A 132 9.30 -19.19 -59.77
CA TYR A 132 8.56 -19.32 -61.01
C TYR A 132 8.08 -17.93 -61.46
N GLU A 133 9.04 -17.21 -62.05
CA GLU A 133 8.96 -16.50 -63.34
C GLU A 133 7.69 -15.69 -63.62
N GLU A 134 7.91 -14.38 -63.58
CA GLU A 134 7.14 -13.32 -64.22
C GLU A 134 7.36 -13.38 -65.74
N ASP A 135 6.38 -13.80 -66.53
CA ASP A 135 6.31 -13.38 -67.94
C ASP A 135 4.85 -13.37 -68.45
N PRO A 136 4.23 -12.18 -68.60
CA PRO A 136 2.95 -12.01 -69.25
C PRO A 136 3.18 -11.69 -70.74
N ASP A 137 3.11 -12.70 -71.61
CA ASP A 137 2.65 -12.59 -73.01
C ASP A 137 2.98 -13.86 -73.81
N LEU A 138 1.95 -14.56 -74.31
CA LEU A 138 1.86 -15.06 -75.71
C LEU A 138 0.63 -15.97 -75.89
N MET A 139 -0.04 -15.75 -77.04
CA MET A 139 -1.07 -16.61 -77.62
C MET A 139 -0.59 -18.03 -77.90
#